data_AF-A0A7W0Y434-F1
#
_entry.id   AF-A0A7W0Y434-F1
#
_cell.length_a   1.000
_cell.length_b   1.000
_cell.length_c   1.000
_cell.angle_alpha   90.00
_cell.angle_beta   90.00
_cell.angle_gamma   90.00
#
_symmetry.space_group_name_H-M   'P 1'
#
loop_
_entity.id
_entity.type
_entity.pdbx_description
1 polymer ?
#
loop_
_entity_poly.entity_id
_entity_poly.type
_entity_poly.pdbx_seq_one_letter_code
_entity_poly.pdbx_strand_id
1 'polypeptide(L)'
;MHTIINVASLVGLLGLAVGCAQPPLSTEPINITHDVCGPIVLAAPTATEPQLAAIDHAMTLWHARGVEQLTRGGDPAVIDFVFQRALPGIHGLYDDDASRVYINQGIVDPDMLAVLIAHELGHAFGLVHVDRHDRSSVMNPGNLEVTPTDEDQQAIEVLWGDCMAR
;
A
#
# COMPACT_ATOMS: atom_id res chain seq x y z
N MET A 1 -26.30 60.27 40.61
CA MET A 1 -26.40 60.16 39.14
C MET A 1 -25.24 59.29 38.65
N HIS A 2 -25.61 58.10 38.18
CA HIS A 2 -24.94 57.13 37.31
C HIS A 2 -23.40 56.95 37.36
N THR A 3 -23.03 55.87 38.04
CA THR A 3 -21.85 55.02 37.83
C THR A 3 -21.86 54.41 36.43
N ILE A 4 -20.71 54.40 35.73
CA ILE A 4 -20.49 53.57 34.54
C ILE A 4 -19.26 52.70 34.79
N ILE A 5 -19.50 51.39 34.69
CA ILE A 5 -18.57 50.26 34.81
C ILE A 5 -17.97 50.03 33.41
N ASN A 6 -16.65 49.88 33.29
CA ASN A 6 -16.04 49.28 32.10
C ASN A 6 -15.35 47.98 32.48
N VAL A 7 -15.97 46.89 32.03
CA VAL A 7 -15.49 45.51 32.09
C VAL A 7 -14.49 45.36 30.94
N ALA A 8 -13.19 45.27 31.24
CA ALA A 8 -12.19 44.88 30.26
C ALA A 8 -12.13 43.34 30.23
N SER A 9 -12.50 42.80 29.07
CA SER A 9 -12.74 41.40 28.81
C SER A 9 -11.49 40.52 28.89
N LEU A 10 -11.72 39.34 29.46
CA LEU A 10 -10.84 38.18 29.55
C LEU A 10 -10.57 37.62 28.15
N VAL A 11 -9.33 37.65 27.68
CA VAL A 11 -8.91 36.96 26.44
C VAL A 11 -8.60 35.50 26.79
N GLY A 12 -9.54 34.61 26.48
CA GLY A 12 -9.36 33.18 26.61
C GLY A 12 -8.45 32.63 25.51
N LEU A 13 -7.35 32.00 25.92
CA LEU A 13 -6.50 31.17 25.06
C LEU A 13 -7.28 29.92 24.65
N LEU A 14 -7.72 29.85 23.39
CA LEU A 14 -8.27 28.65 22.78
C LEU A 14 -7.10 27.74 22.37
N GLY A 15 -6.86 26.67 23.12
CA GLY A 15 -5.91 25.62 22.76
C GLY A 15 -6.45 24.81 21.58
N LEU A 16 -5.89 25.01 20.39
CA LEU A 16 -6.13 24.15 19.24
C LEU A 16 -5.42 22.82 19.51
N ALA A 17 -6.19 21.82 19.95
CA ALA A 17 -5.77 20.43 19.89
C ALA A 17 -5.67 20.03 18.41
N VAL A 18 -4.45 20.03 17.88
CA VAL A 18 -4.14 19.42 16.59
C VAL A 18 -4.22 17.91 16.81
N GLY A 19 -5.42 17.36 16.71
CA GLY A 19 -5.59 15.92 16.57
C GLY A 19 -4.97 15.50 15.24
N CYS A 20 -3.96 14.63 15.28
CA CYS A 20 -3.47 13.95 14.10
C CYS A 20 -4.61 13.07 13.56
N ALA A 21 -5.45 13.61 12.69
CA ALA A 21 -6.35 12.80 11.89
C ALA A 21 -5.47 11.92 11.00
N GLN A 22 -5.57 10.60 11.15
CA GLN A 22 -5.05 9.69 10.14
C GLN A 22 -5.71 10.09 8.81
N PRO A 23 -4.94 10.23 7.71
CA PRO A 23 -5.54 10.46 6.42
C PRO A 23 -6.60 9.38 6.18
N PRO A 24 -7.77 9.74 5.62
CA PRO A 24 -8.82 8.77 5.35
C PRO A 24 -8.26 7.64 4.49
N LEU A 25 -8.80 6.43 4.68
CA LEU A 25 -8.57 5.34 3.75
C LEU A 25 -8.96 5.84 2.36
N SER A 26 -7.98 5.97 1.47
CA SER A 26 -8.28 6.36 0.09
C SER A 26 -9.11 5.23 -0.50
N THR A 27 -10.37 5.53 -0.78
CA THR A 27 -11.30 4.64 -1.49
C THR A 27 -11.36 4.99 -2.97
N GLU A 28 -10.53 5.94 -3.40
CA GLU A 28 -10.43 6.34 -4.80
C GLU A 28 -9.95 5.14 -5.64
N PRO A 29 -10.53 4.92 -6.83
CA PRO A 29 -10.07 3.89 -7.73
C PRO A 29 -8.61 4.08 -8.11
N ILE A 30 -7.84 2.98 -8.13
CA ILE A 30 -6.45 2.99 -8.61
C ILE A 30 -6.45 2.90 -10.14
N ASN A 31 -5.66 3.74 -10.79
CA ASN A 31 -5.50 3.67 -12.24
C ASN A 31 -4.41 2.65 -12.61
N ILE A 32 -4.79 1.43 -12.95
CA ILE A 32 -3.83 0.44 -13.46
C ILE A 32 -3.41 0.83 -14.89
N THR A 33 -2.15 1.21 -15.05
CA THR A 33 -1.59 1.66 -16.33
C THR A 33 -0.91 0.56 -17.15
N HIS A 34 -0.89 -0.68 -16.64
CA HIS A 34 -0.25 -1.83 -17.29
C HIS A 34 -1.24 -2.91 -17.73
N ASP A 35 -0.81 -3.73 -18.69
CA ASP A 35 -1.60 -4.85 -19.19
C ASP A 35 -1.57 -6.04 -18.21
N VAL A 36 -2.66 -6.21 -17.45
CA VAL A 36 -2.83 -7.30 -16.48
C VAL A 36 -2.98 -8.68 -17.15
N CYS A 37 -3.23 -8.73 -18.45
CA CYS A 37 -3.28 -9.97 -19.23
C CYS A 37 -1.89 -10.40 -19.73
N GLY A 38 -0.88 -9.53 -19.63
CA GLY A 38 0.50 -9.79 -20.02
C GLY A 38 1.43 -10.05 -18.82
N PRO A 39 2.70 -10.39 -19.06
CA PRO A 39 3.68 -10.54 -17.99
C PRO A 39 3.85 -9.23 -17.19
N ILE A 40 3.75 -9.32 -15.87
CA ILE A 40 4.01 -8.20 -14.95
C ILE A 40 5.46 -8.36 -14.45
N VAL A 41 6.37 -7.63 -15.09
CA VAL A 41 7.80 -7.68 -14.78
C VAL A 41 8.14 -6.72 -13.65
N LEU A 42 8.66 -7.26 -12.54
CA LEU A 42 9.09 -6.50 -11.37
C LEU A 42 10.59 -6.21 -11.45
N ALA A 43 10.98 -4.95 -11.32
CA ALA A 43 12.39 -4.54 -11.27
C ALA A 43 12.72 -3.81 -9.98
N ALA A 44 13.89 -4.13 -9.41
CA ALA A 44 14.38 -3.52 -8.18
C ALA A 44 15.91 -3.29 -8.27
N PRO A 45 16.37 -2.40 -9.16
CA PRO A 45 17.77 -2.32 -9.58
C PRO A 45 18.74 -1.98 -8.44
N THR A 46 18.26 -1.40 -7.35
CA THR A 46 19.05 -0.99 -6.18
C THR A 46 18.75 -1.82 -4.94
N ALA A 47 17.91 -2.87 -5.05
CA ALA A 47 17.58 -3.73 -3.93
C ALA A 47 18.78 -4.58 -3.49
N THR A 48 18.84 -4.81 -2.18
CA THR A 48 19.76 -5.78 -1.56
C THR A 48 19.23 -7.20 -1.68
N GLU A 49 20.08 -8.21 -1.46
CA GLU A 49 19.66 -9.62 -1.51
C GLU A 49 18.46 -9.95 -0.58
N PRO A 50 18.42 -9.49 0.70
CA PRO A 50 17.23 -9.70 1.53
C PRO A 50 15.95 -9.07 0.98
N GLN A 51 16.07 -7.91 0.33
CA GLN A 51 14.93 -7.22 -0.28
C GLN A 51 14.45 -7.94 -1.53
N LEU A 52 15.36 -8.45 -2.37
CA LEU A 52 15.03 -9.30 -3.51
C LEU A 52 14.35 -10.60 -3.07
N ALA A 53 14.83 -11.22 -1.99
CA ALA A 53 14.19 -12.41 -1.41
C ALA A 53 12.78 -12.11 -0.89
N ALA A 54 12.54 -10.94 -0.30
CA ALA A 54 11.21 -10.53 0.12
C ALA A 54 10.26 -10.26 -1.07
N ILE A 55 10.78 -9.72 -2.18
CA ILE A 55 10.02 -9.61 -3.45
C ILE A 55 9.62 -11.00 -3.95
N ASP A 56 10.57 -11.94 -4.02
CA ASP A 56 10.31 -13.33 -4.45
C ASP A 56 9.25 -14.00 -3.55
N HIS A 57 9.32 -13.76 -2.24
CA HIS A 57 8.35 -14.28 -1.30
C HIS A 57 6.96 -13.67 -1.53
N ALA A 58 6.86 -12.35 -1.70
CA ALA A 58 5.60 -11.69 -2.01
C ALA A 58 4.98 -12.18 -3.33
N MET A 59 5.80 -12.42 -4.36
CA MET A 59 5.35 -13.04 -5.60
C MET A 59 4.78 -14.44 -5.35
N THR A 60 5.46 -15.27 -4.56
CA THR A 60 4.99 -16.61 -4.18
C THR A 60 3.64 -16.56 -3.47
N LEU A 61 3.42 -15.57 -2.60
CA LEU A 61 2.13 -15.37 -1.93
C LEU A 61 1.00 -15.07 -2.92
N TRP A 62 1.27 -14.31 -3.99
CA TRP A 62 0.29 -14.00 -5.04
C TRP A 62 0.13 -15.13 -6.07
N HIS A 63 1.19 -15.86 -6.40
CA HIS A 63 1.11 -17.10 -7.19
C HIS A 63 0.21 -18.14 -6.51
N ALA A 64 0.30 -18.27 -5.19
CA ALA A 64 -0.61 -19.12 -4.42
C ALA A 64 -2.10 -18.68 -4.50
N ARG A 65 -2.37 -17.49 -5.05
CA ARG A 65 -3.70 -16.92 -5.34
C ARG A 65 -3.99 -16.82 -6.84
N GLY A 66 -3.21 -17.49 -7.69
CA GLY A 66 -3.45 -17.58 -9.13
C GLY A 66 -2.90 -16.41 -9.96
N VAL A 67 -2.15 -15.47 -9.37
CA VAL A 67 -1.56 -14.32 -10.09
C VAL A 67 -0.24 -14.72 -10.75
N GLU A 68 -0.28 -15.63 -11.72
CA GLU A 68 0.88 -16.28 -12.35
C GLU A 68 1.74 -15.34 -13.23
N GLN A 69 1.23 -14.16 -13.57
CA GLN A 69 1.87 -13.23 -14.52
C GLN A 69 3.12 -12.54 -13.94
N LEU A 70 3.34 -12.61 -12.62
CA LEU A 70 4.47 -11.97 -11.95
C LEU A 70 5.78 -12.67 -12.27
N THR A 71 6.75 -11.90 -12.75
CA THR A 71 8.13 -12.35 -12.93
C THR A 71 9.11 -11.28 -12.47
N ARG A 72 10.30 -11.68 -12.01
CA ARG A 72 11.41 -10.74 -11.84
C ARG A 72 12.06 -10.47 -13.19
N GLY A 73 12.49 -9.23 -13.41
CA GLY A 73 13.24 -8.89 -14.60
C GLY A 73 13.86 -7.50 -14.55
N GLY A 74 14.37 -7.10 -15.71
CA GLY A 74 14.86 -5.76 -15.98
C GLY A 74 14.04 -5.08 -17.06
N ASP A 75 14.67 -4.23 -17.85
CA ASP A 75 14.03 -3.37 -18.84
C ASP A 75 13.40 -4.16 -20.02
N PRO A 76 12.12 -3.92 -20.37
CA PRO A 76 11.17 -3.02 -19.70
C PRO A 76 10.52 -3.67 -18.48
N ALA A 77 10.67 -3.01 -17.33
CA ALA A 77 9.91 -3.32 -16.14
C ALA A 77 8.50 -2.73 -16.27
N VAL A 78 7.52 -3.45 -15.72
CA VAL A 78 6.14 -2.97 -15.59
C VAL A 78 5.94 -2.27 -14.25
N ILE A 79 6.62 -2.76 -13.20
CA ILE A 79 6.57 -2.19 -11.85
C ILE A 79 7.98 -2.04 -11.31
N ASP A 80 8.36 -0.80 -10.97
CA ASP A 80 9.63 -0.48 -10.34
C ASP A 80 9.52 -0.50 -8.81
N PHE A 81 10.49 -1.10 -8.12
CA PHE A 81 10.63 -1.05 -6.67
C PHE A 81 11.75 -0.10 -6.25
N VAL A 82 11.43 0.78 -5.30
CA VAL A 82 12.39 1.70 -4.66
C VAL A 82 12.36 1.50 -3.15
N PHE A 83 13.49 1.07 -2.59
CA PHE A 83 13.67 0.95 -1.15
C PHE A 83 14.31 2.22 -0.61
N GLN A 84 13.64 2.92 0.29
CA GLN A 84 14.17 4.13 0.93
C GLN A 84 13.67 4.28 2.37
N ARG A 85 14.34 5.10 3.18
CA ARG A 85 13.85 5.42 4.53
C ARG A 85 12.64 6.36 4.45
N ALA A 86 11.58 6.03 5.16
CA ALA A 86 10.39 6.89 5.29
C ALA A 86 10.19 7.39 6.74
N LEU A 87 9.22 8.29 6.93
CA LEU A 87 8.79 8.74 8.26
C LEU A 87 8.13 7.57 9.04
N PRO A 88 8.13 7.62 10.39
CA PRO A 88 7.43 6.62 11.20
C PRO A 88 5.95 6.46 10.78
N GLY A 89 5.49 5.21 10.67
CA GLY A 89 4.12 4.88 10.29
C GLY A 89 3.85 4.82 8.79
N ILE A 90 4.81 5.19 7.94
CA ILE A 90 4.73 4.98 6.48
C ILE A 90 5.49 3.70 6.13
N HIS A 91 4.79 2.67 5.68
CA HIS A 91 5.40 1.38 5.36
C HIS A 91 5.71 1.26 3.87
N GLY A 92 4.75 1.56 3.01
CA GLY A 92 4.92 1.55 1.56
C GLY A 92 3.95 2.50 0.87
N LEU A 93 4.10 2.58 -0.45
CA LEU A 93 3.20 3.31 -1.36
C LEU A 93 3.34 2.75 -2.76
N TYR A 94 2.22 2.43 -3.41
CA TYR A 94 2.13 2.34 -4.85
C TYR A 94 1.75 3.71 -5.46
N ASP A 95 2.59 4.19 -6.37
CA ASP A 95 2.39 5.38 -7.19
C ASP A 95 1.93 4.91 -8.58
N ASP A 96 0.64 5.08 -8.86
CA ASP A 96 -0.03 4.57 -10.05
C ASP A 96 0.29 5.38 -11.31
N ASP A 97 0.56 6.69 -11.15
CA ASP A 97 1.04 7.55 -12.23
C ASP A 97 2.43 7.12 -12.73
N ALA A 98 3.31 6.67 -11.83
CA ALA A 98 4.67 6.25 -12.15
C ALA A 98 4.86 4.72 -12.27
N SER A 99 3.83 3.92 -11.99
CA SER A 99 3.90 2.45 -11.86
C SER A 99 5.06 2.01 -10.95
N ARG A 100 5.14 2.61 -9.77
CA ARG A 100 6.28 2.44 -8.86
C ARG A 100 5.84 2.14 -7.45
N VAL A 101 6.49 1.16 -6.84
CA VAL A 101 6.32 0.77 -5.45
C VAL A 101 7.48 1.31 -4.61
N TYR A 102 7.16 2.11 -3.61
CA TYR A 102 8.12 2.58 -2.60
C TYR A 102 7.97 1.74 -1.33
N ILE A 103 9.08 1.22 -0.80
CA ILE A 103 9.11 0.39 0.41
C ILE A 103 10.01 1.04 1.45
N ASN A 104 9.53 1.14 2.69
CA ASN A 104 10.30 1.67 3.80
C ASN A 104 11.40 0.68 4.24
N GLN A 105 12.66 1.10 4.15
CA GLN A 105 13.83 0.36 4.62
C GLN A 105 13.84 0.10 6.14
N GLY A 106 12.95 0.75 6.91
CA GLY A 106 12.79 0.49 8.34
C GLY A 106 12.17 -0.87 8.67
N ILE A 107 11.56 -1.55 7.71
CA ILE A 107 11.00 -2.91 7.88
C ILE A 107 12.12 -3.93 7.62
N VAL A 108 12.63 -4.52 8.70
CA VAL A 108 13.80 -5.41 8.66
C VAL A 108 13.45 -6.89 8.82
N ASP A 109 12.26 -7.20 9.33
CA ASP A 109 11.76 -8.56 9.43
C ASP A 109 11.38 -9.07 8.02
N PRO A 110 11.96 -10.19 7.53
CA PRO A 110 11.73 -10.65 6.17
C PRO A 110 10.27 -11.01 5.86
N ASP A 111 9.54 -11.58 6.82
CA ASP A 111 8.16 -12.01 6.61
C ASP A 111 7.22 -10.80 6.58
N MET A 112 7.42 -9.84 7.49
CA MET A 112 6.69 -8.56 7.46
C MET A 112 6.97 -7.78 6.18
N LEU A 113 8.22 -7.79 5.71
CA LEU A 113 8.62 -7.13 4.46
C LEU A 113 7.93 -7.77 3.25
N ALA A 114 7.85 -9.10 3.20
CA ALA A 114 7.15 -9.81 2.13
C ALA A 114 5.64 -9.51 2.14
N VAL A 115 5.00 -9.48 3.32
CA VAL A 115 3.58 -9.12 3.44
C VAL A 115 3.33 -7.67 3.00
N LEU A 116 4.20 -6.74 3.39
CA LEU A 116 4.14 -5.35 2.93
C LEU A 116 4.27 -5.25 1.41
N ILE A 117 5.24 -5.93 0.81
CA ILE A 117 5.40 -5.92 -0.64
C ILE A 117 4.17 -6.52 -1.32
N ALA A 118 3.59 -7.59 -0.77
CA ALA A 118 2.36 -8.18 -1.28
C ALA A 118 1.17 -7.18 -1.20
N HIS A 119 1.09 -6.37 -0.15
CA HIS A 119 0.11 -5.29 -0.02
C HIS A 119 0.26 -4.25 -1.13
N GLU A 120 1.47 -3.73 -1.35
CA GLU A 120 1.70 -2.72 -2.39
C GLU A 120 1.50 -3.30 -3.80
N LEU A 121 1.82 -4.57 -4.03
CA LEU A 121 1.45 -5.25 -5.27
C LEU A 121 -0.06 -5.36 -5.45
N GLY A 122 -0.83 -5.60 -4.38
CA GLY A 122 -2.28 -5.58 -4.44
C GLY A 122 -2.83 -4.24 -4.94
N HIS A 123 -2.23 -3.12 -4.52
CA HIS A 123 -2.52 -1.81 -5.09
C HIS A 123 -2.19 -1.73 -6.58
N ALA A 124 -1.02 -2.23 -6.99
CA ALA A 124 -0.66 -2.30 -8.41
C ALA A 124 -1.66 -3.14 -9.23
N PHE A 125 -2.31 -4.12 -8.62
CA PHE A 125 -3.35 -4.95 -9.25
C PHE A 125 -4.75 -4.30 -9.24
N GLY A 126 -4.87 -3.09 -8.69
CA GLY A 126 -6.10 -2.32 -8.61
C GLY A 126 -6.90 -2.51 -7.32
N LEU A 127 -6.41 -3.30 -6.36
CA LEU A 127 -7.08 -3.47 -5.08
C LEU A 127 -6.95 -2.19 -4.24
N VAL A 128 -8.06 -1.77 -3.65
CA VAL A 128 -8.10 -0.67 -2.68
C VAL A 128 -8.04 -1.21 -1.26
N HIS A 129 -7.84 -0.34 -0.28
CA HIS A 129 -7.87 -0.73 1.12
C HIS A 129 -9.24 -1.30 1.52
N VAL A 130 -9.20 -2.28 2.41
CA VAL A 130 -10.39 -2.90 3.01
C VAL A 130 -10.36 -2.64 4.51
N ASP A 131 -11.48 -2.19 5.08
CA ASP A 131 -11.58 -1.96 6.51
C ASP A 131 -11.32 -3.28 7.27
N ARG A 132 -10.49 -3.21 8.31
CA ARG A 132 -10.14 -4.35 9.17
C ARG A 132 -11.35 -4.91 9.92
N HIS A 133 -12.40 -4.10 10.10
CA HIS A 133 -13.66 -4.51 10.71
C HIS A 133 -14.57 -5.29 9.75
N ASP A 134 -14.38 -5.14 8.44
CA ASP A 134 -15.17 -5.85 7.43
C ASP A 134 -14.63 -7.27 7.23
N ARG A 135 -13.31 -7.39 7.00
CA ARG A 135 -12.63 -8.68 6.81
C ARG A 135 -11.11 -8.57 6.99
N SER A 136 -10.50 -9.72 7.26
CA SER A 136 -9.04 -9.89 7.20
C SER A 136 -8.61 -9.89 5.73
N SER A 137 -7.62 -9.06 5.38
CA SER A 137 -7.16 -8.90 4.01
C SER A 137 -5.71 -8.46 4.00
N VAL A 138 -4.96 -8.86 2.97
CA VAL A 138 -3.64 -8.26 2.72
C VAL A 138 -3.75 -6.74 2.57
N MET A 139 -4.88 -6.25 2.04
CA MET A 139 -5.20 -4.84 1.80
C MET A 139 -5.72 -4.10 3.03
N ASN A 140 -5.63 -4.69 4.23
CA ASN A 140 -5.93 -3.94 5.44
C ASN A 140 -4.89 -2.81 5.65
N PRO A 141 -5.30 -1.59 6.02
CA PRO A 141 -4.39 -0.43 6.12
C PRO A 141 -3.26 -0.64 7.12
N GLY A 142 -2.00 -0.54 6.66
CA GLY A 142 -0.81 -0.75 7.51
C GLY A 142 -0.57 -2.21 7.91
N ASN A 143 -1.12 -3.16 7.17
CA ASN A 143 -0.94 -4.59 7.41
C ASN A 143 0.52 -5.03 7.20
N LEU A 144 1.02 -5.87 8.11
CA LEU A 144 2.35 -6.49 8.06
C LEU A 144 2.28 -7.99 8.38
N GLU A 145 1.09 -8.55 8.59
CA GLU A 145 0.92 -9.91 9.14
C GLU A 145 0.01 -10.77 8.27
N VAL A 146 -1.07 -10.21 7.73
CA VAL A 146 -2.05 -10.94 6.94
C VAL A 146 -1.53 -11.11 5.51
N THR A 147 -1.35 -12.34 5.07
CA THR A 147 -1.01 -12.67 3.68
C THR A 147 -2.24 -12.56 2.76
N PRO A 148 -2.09 -12.49 1.42
CA PRO A 148 -3.21 -12.54 0.49
C PRO A 148 -4.21 -13.66 0.82
N THR A 149 -5.48 -13.31 0.92
CA THR A 149 -6.59 -14.22 1.25
C THR A 149 -7.35 -14.68 0.00
N ASP A 150 -8.21 -15.68 0.13
CA ASP A 150 -9.09 -16.13 -0.97
C ASP A 150 -10.07 -15.03 -1.42
N GLU A 151 -10.44 -14.13 -0.51
CA GLU A 151 -11.29 -12.97 -0.83
C GLU A 151 -10.51 -11.89 -1.59
N ASP A 152 -9.21 -11.74 -1.32
CA ASP A 152 -8.34 -10.85 -2.11
C ASP A 152 -8.15 -11.39 -3.52
N GLN A 153 -8.01 -12.72 -3.67
CA GLN A 153 -8.02 -13.39 -4.97
C GLN A 153 -9.32 -13.11 -5.73
N GLN A 154 -10.48 -13.32 -5.11
CA GLN A 154 -11.78 -13.08 -5.76
C GLN A 154 -11.93 -11.62 -6.21
N ALA A 155 -11.40 -10.67 -5.43
CA ALA A 155 -11.40 -9.27 -5.81
C ALA A 155 -10.56 -9.02 -7.08
N ILE A 156 -9.38 -9.66 -7.19
CA ILE A 156 -8.58 -9.61 -8.42
C ILE A 156 -9.30 -10.27 -9.59
N GLU A 157 -9.92 -11.44 -9.40
CA GLU A 157 -10.70 -12.12 -10.45
C GLU A 157 -11.82 -11.24 -11.01
N VAL A 158 -12.47 -10.44 -10.16
CA VAL A 158 -13.48 -9.48 -10.61
C VAL A 158 -12.85 -8.33 -11.41
N LEU A 159 -11.68 -7.84 -11.02
CA LEU A 159 -10.99 -6.73 -11.70
C LEU A 159 -10.38 -7.17 -13.05
N TRP A 160 -9.75 -8.33 -13.08
CA TRP A 160 -8.95 -8.82 -14.19
C TRP A 160 -9.75 -9.72 -15.14
N GLY A 161 -10.87 -10.28 -14.67
CA GLY A 161 -11.73 -11.17 -15.44
C GLY A 161 -10.95 -12.33 -16.06
N ASP A 162 -11.09 -12.50 -17.37
CA ASP A 162 -10.46 -13.60 -18.13
C ASP A 162 -8.92 -13.57 -18.11
N CYS A 163 -8.28 -12.48 -17.66
CA CYS A 163 -6.82 -12.43 -17.53
C CYS A 163 -6.29 -13.35 -16.42
N MET A 164 -7.09 -13.65 -15.38
CA MET A 164 -6.68 -14.55 -14.29
C MET A 164 -6.58 -16.02 -14.71
N ALA A 165 -7.25 -16.42 -15.79
CA ALA A 165 -7.33 -17.82 -16.24
C ALA A 165 -6.29 -18.19 -17.32
N ARG A 166 -5.36 -17.28 -17.65
CA ARG A 166 -4.37 -17.42 -18.73
C ARG A 166 -3.00 -17.78 -18.20
#